data_AF-V7D9E8-F1
#
_entry.id   AF-V7D9E8-F1
#
_cell.length_a   1.000
_cell.length_b   1.000
_cell.length_c   1.000
_cell.angle_alpha   90.00
_cell.angle_beta   90.00
_cell.angle_gamma   90.00
#
_symmetry.space_group_name_H-M   'P 1'
#
loop_
_entity.id
_entity.type
_entity.pdbx_description
1 polymer ?
#
loop_
_entity_poly.entity_id
_entity_poly.type
_entity_poly.pdbx_seq_one_letter_code
_entity_poly.pdbx_strand_id
1 'polypeptide(L)'
;MWPIIDNALEHNGLITAFAVVGAIMWLSVVLSKYLTFGRVHGSAIAIVIGLVLAWVGGTITGGQKGLADMALFSGIGLMGGAMLRDFAIVATAFEVQATEARRAGMIGAVALLLGTVLPFIVGAAVAYAFGYRDAVSMTTIGAGAVTYIVGPVTGAALGASSDVMALSIATGLIKAILVMVFTPVSARLLALDNPRSAMVFGGL
;
A
#
# COMPACT_ATOMS: atom_id res chain seq x y z
N MET A 1 -27.06 -11.79 -23.94
CA MET A 1 -26.86 -11.57 -22.49
C MET A 1 -25.43 -11.17 -22.17
N TRP A 2 -24.42 -11.95 -22.58
CA TRP A 2 -23.00 -11.61 -22.44
C TRP A 2 -22.59 -10.22 -22.98
N PRO A 3 -22.92 -9.82 -24.23
CA PRO A 3 -22.47 -8.51 -24.74
C PRO A 3 -23.14 -7.31 -24.06
N ILE A 4 -24.31 -7.49 -23.44
CA ILE A 4 -24.99 -6.42 -22.69
C ILE A 4 -24.33 -6.23 -21.33
N ILE A 5 -23.90 -7.34 -20.70
CA ILE A 5 -23.16 -7.33 -19.44
C ILE A 5 -21.77 -6.72 -19.67
N ASP A 6 -21.08 -7.12 -20.73
CA ASP A 6 -19.76 -6.58 -21.08
C ASP A 6 -19.84 -5.07 -21.33
N ASN A 7 -20.81 -4.61 -22.12
CA ASN A 7 -20.98 -3.18 -22.42
C ASN A 7 -21.36 -2.36 -21.18
N ALA A 8 -22.17 -2.93 -20.26
CA ALA A 8 -22.54 -2.29 -19.01
C ALA A 8 -21.37 -2.21 -18.01
N LEU A 9 -20.51 -3.24 -17.96
CA LEU A 9 -19.32 -3.29 -17.11
C LEU A 9 -18.21 -2.37 -17.62
N GLU A 10 -18.07 -2.25 -18.95
CA GLU A 10 -17.15 -1.31 -19.59
C GLU A 10 -17.54 0.14 -19.35
N HIS A 11 -18.84 0.49 -19.47
CA HIS A 11 -19.33 1.83 -19.17
C HIS A 11 -19.21 2.19 -17.68
N ASN A 12 -19.26 1.19 -16.79
CA ASN A 12 -19.16 1.37 -15.34
C ASN A 12 -17.84 0.82 -14.78
N GLY A 13 -16.71 1.08 -15.45
CA GLY A 13 -15.41 0.54 -15.07
C GLY A 13 -15.04 0.69 -13.59
N LEU A 14 -15.40 1.82 -12.95
CA LEU A 14 -15.17 2.03 -11.51
C LEU A 14 -16.02 1.10 -10.63
N ILE A 15 -17.30 0.89 -10.97
CA ILE A 15 -18.18 -0.01 -10.21
C ILE A 15 -17.67 -1.45 -10.33
N THR A 16 -17.28 -1.84 -11.54
CA THR A 16 -16.64 -3.14 -11.81
C THR A 16 -15.36 -3.30 -10.98
N ALA A 17 -14.52 -2.27 -10.90
CA ALA A 17 -13.31 -2.29 -10.09
C ALA A 17 -13.60 -2.50 -8.59
N PHE A 18 -14.56 -1.75 -8.02
CA PHE A 18 -14.97 -1.93 -6.63
C PHE A 18 -15.57 -3.31 -6.36
N ALA A 19 -16.38 -3.84 -7.28
CA ALA A 19 -16.96 -5.17 -7.14
C ALA A 19 -15.87 -6.27 -7.15
N VAL A 20 -14.91 -6.18 -8.08
CA VAL A 20 -13.78 -7.11 -8.19
C VAL A 20 -12.88 -7.04 -6.95
N VAL A 21 -12.48 -5.84 -6.53
CA VAL A 21 -11.63 -5.67 -5.35
C VAL A 21 -12.36 -6.09 -4.08
N GLY A 22 -13.65 -5.78 -3.96
CA GLY A 22 -14.50 -6.24 -2.85
C GLY A 22 -14.59 -7.78 -2.79
N ALA A 23 -14.75 -8.44 -3.94
CA ALA A 23 -14.75 -9.89 -4.02
C ALA A 23 -13.40 -10.51 -3.62
N ILE A 24 -12.28 -9.92 -4.08
CA ILE A 24 -10.93 -10.35 -3.69
C ILE A 24 -10.73 -10.19 -2.18
N MET A 25 -11.14 -9.06 -1.61
CA MET A 25 -11.04 -8.81 -0.17
C MET A 25 -11.88 -9.81 0.63
N TRP A 26 -13.13 -10.06 0.22
CA TRP A 26 -13.99 -11.05 0.86
C TRP A 26 -13.37 -12.45 0.83
N LEU A 27 -12.92 -12.90 -0.35
CA LEU A 27 -12.23 -14.17 -0.51
C LEU A 27 -10.97 -14.25 0.36
N SER A 28 -10.22 -13.16 0.46
CA SER A 28 -8.98 -13.10 1.25
C SER A 28 -9.24 -13.21 2.76
N VAL A 29 -10.32 -12.62 3.26
CA VAL A 29 -10.74 -12.77 4.66
C VAL A 29 -11.20 -14.19 4.95
N VAL A 30 -11.96 -14.80 4.02
CA VAL A 30 -12.37 -16.21 4.11
C VAL A 30 -11.13 -17.12 4.14
N LEU A 31 -10.20 -16.94 3.19
CA LEU A 31 -8.95 -17.69 3.14
C LEU A 31 -8.10 -17.51 4.39
N SER A 32 -7.97 -16.28 4.91
CA SER A 32 -7.27 -16.01 6.17
C SER A 32 -7.85 -16.84 7.32
N LYS A 33 -9.18 -16.89 7.44
CA LYS A 33 -9.88 -17.61 8.51
C LYS A 33 -9.71 -19.13 8.40
N TYR A 34 -9.87 -19.69 7.20
CA TYR A 34 -9.84 -21.14 7.00
C TYR A 34 -8.43 -21.73 6.85
N LEU A 35 -7.50 -21.02 6.21
CA LEU A 35 -6.16 -21.52 5.90
C LEU A 35 -5.12 -21.14 6.97
N THR A 36 -5.22 -19.93 7.52
CA THR A 36 -4.21 -19.41 8.48
C THR A 36 -4.72 -19.30 9.91
N PHE A 37 -5.95 -19.79 10.18
CA PHE A 37 -6.63 -19.64 11.47
C PHE A 37 -6.67 -18.18 11.96
N GLY A 38 -6.72 -17.21 11.02
CA GLY A 38 -6.70 -15.79 11.31
C GLY A 38 -5.34 -15.21 11.71
N ARG A 39 -4.24 -15.95 11.60
CA ARG A 39 -2.89 -15.44 11.92
C ARG A 39 -2.35 -14.45 10.89
N VAL A 40 -2.69 -14.63 9.61
CA VAL A 40 -2.29 -13.70 8.54
C VAL A 40 -3.44 -12.74 8.26
N HIS A 41 -3.16 -11.43 8.25
CA HIS A 41 -4.17 -10.42 7.98
C HIS A 41 -4.73 -10.59 6.54
N GLY A 42 -6.06 -10.51 6.38
CA GLY A 42 -6.71 -10.73 5.08
C GLY A 42 -6.21 -9.79 3.97
N SER A 43 -5.78 -8.57 4.32
CA SER A 43 -5.18 -7.61 3.38
C SER A 43 -3.87 -8.13 2.76
N ALA A 44 -3.04 -8.86 3.51
CA ALA A 44 -1.79 -9.42 2.97
C ALA A 44 -2.08 -10.47 1.90
N ILE A 45 -3.10 -11.31 2.10
CA ILE A 45 -3.55 -12.30 1.11
C ILE A 45 -4.10 -11.58 -0.14
N ALA A 46 -4.90 -10.53 0.07
CA ALA A 46 -5.46 -9.74 -1.03
C ALA A 46 -4.38 -9.09 -1.90
N ILE A 47 -3.31 -8.57 -1.28
CA ILE A 47 -2.16 -8.02 -1.99
C ILE A 47 -1.51 -9.09 -2.87
N VAL A 48 -1.26 -10.28 -2.33
CA VAL A 48 -0.64 -11.38 -3.08
C VAL A 48 -1.52 -11.80 -4.27
N ILE A 49 -2.83 -11.95 -4.05
CA ILE A 49 -3.79 -12.23 -5.14
C ILE A 49 -3.75 -11.12 -6.19
N GLY A 50 -3.76 -9.85 -5.77
CA GLY A 50 -3.68 -8.70 -6.68
C GLY A 50 -2.41 -8.69 -7.52
N LEU A 51 -1.25 -9.03 -6.93
CA LEU A 51 0.03 -9.13 -7.64
C LEU A 51 0.02 -10.28 -8.66
N VAL A 52 -0.51 -11.44 -8.29
CA VAL A 52 -0.67 -12.58 -9.22
C VAL A 52 -1.59 -12.20 -10.37
N LEU A 53 -2.72 -11.55 -10.10
CA LEU A 53 -3.65 -11.12 -11.14
C LEU A 53 -3.04 -10.03 -12.04
N ALA A 54 -2.26 -9.09 -11.49
CA ALA A 54 -1.55 -8.10 -12.28
C ALA A 54 -0.51 -8.74 -13.20
N TRP A 55 0.23 -9.74 -12.71
CA TRP A 55 1.19 -10.50 -13.52
C TRP A 55 0.48 -11.28 -14.64
N VAL A 56 -0.60 -12.01 -14.32
CA VAL A 56 -1.40 -12.74 -15.32
C VAL A 56 -1.97 -11.77 -16.36
N GLY A 57 -2.58 -10.66 -15.93
CA GLY A 57 -3.12 -9.63 -16.82
C GLY A 57 -2.06 -9.03 -17.76
N GLY A 58 -0.86 -8.76 -17.25
CA GLY A 58 0.26 -8.26 -18.04
C GLY A 58 0.78 -9.29 -19.05
N THR A 59 0.89 -10.57 -18.66
CA THR A 59 1.33 -11.63 -19.58
C THR A 59 0.34 -11.89 -20.71
N ILE A 60 -0.97 -11.80 -20.45
CA ILE A 60 -2.02 -12.03 -21.45
C ILE A 60 -2.13 -10.86 -22.43
N THR A 61 -2.04 -9.62 -21.93
CA THR A 61 -2.17 -8.40 -22.76
C THR A 61 -0.87 -8.00 -23.44
N GLY A 62 0.28 -8.49 -22.96
CA GLY A 62 1.60 -8.00 -23.36
C GLY A 62 1.87 -6.54 -22.93
N GLY A 63 0.99 -5.97 -22.11
CA GLY A 63 1.04 -4.58 -21.66
C GLY A 63 1.85 -4.40 -20.38
N GLN A 64 2.06 -3.14 -20.01
CA GLN A 64 2.90 -2.73 -18.86
C GLN A 64 2.07 -2.33 -17.62
N LYS A 65 0.73 -2.32 -17.71
CA LYS A 65 -0.19 -1.87 -16.65
C LYS A 65 -1.01 -3.01 -16.04
N GLY A 66 -0.69 -4.26 -16.37
CA GLY A 66 -1.28 -5.45 -15.76
C GLY A 66 -2.76 -5.60 -16.13
N LEU A 67 -3.62 -5.80 -15.12
CA LEU A 67 -5.07 -5.90 -15.36
C LEU A 67 -5.66 -4.64 -16.00
N ALA A 68 -5.08 -3.47 -15.77
CA ALA A 68 -5.60 -2.21 -16.31
C ALA A 68 -5.48 -2.10 -17.85
N ASP A 69 -4.68 -2.96 -18.48
CA ASP A 69 -4.57 -3.04 -19.95
C ASP A 69 -5.78 -3.75 -20.59
N MET A 70 -6.62 -4.44 -19.80
CA MET A 70 -7.87 -5.03 -20.28
C MET A 70 -9.01 -4.01 -20.18
N ALA A 71 -9.77 -3.81 -21.26
CA ALA A 71 -10.85 -2.82 -21.31
C ALA A 71 -11.86 -2.97 -20.16
N LEU A 72 -12.23 -4.21 -19.83
CA LEU A 72 -13.14 -4.57 -18.73
C LEU A 72 -12.62 -4.18 -17.34
N PHE A 73 -11.29 -4.10 -17.17
CA PHE A 73 -10.63 -3.83 -15.89
C PHE A 73 -9.88 -2.49 -15.86
N SER A 74 -10.08 -1.64 -16.88
CA SER A 74 -9.51 -0.29 -16.96
C SER A 74 -9.83 0.56 -15.72
N GLY A 75 -11.01 0.38 -15.14
CA GLY A 75 -11.41 1.02 -13.89
C GLY A 75 -10.55 0.64 -12.68
N ILE A 76 -9.90 -0.53 -12.66
CA ILE A 76 -8.94 -0.92 -11.62
C ILE A 76 -7.70 -0.02 -11.67
N GLY A 77 -7.26 0.36 -12.87
CA GLY A 77 -6.14 1.30 -13.04
C GLY A 77 -6.48 2.71 -12.54
N LEU A 78 -7.70 3.19 -12.84
CA LEU A 78 -8.19 4.48 -12.31
C LEU A 78 -8.34 4.45 -10.78
N MET A 79 -8.95 3.38 -10.27
CA MET A 79 -9.16 3.18 -8.84
C MET A 79 -7.83 3.08 -8.09
N GLY A 80 -6.90 2.24 -8.55
CA GLY A 80 -5.59 2.02 -7.92
C GLY A 80 -4.54 3.12 -8.19
N GLY A 81 -4.85 4.09 -9.05
CA GLY A 81 -3.99 5.22 -9.39
C GLY A 81 -4.04 6.35 -8.34
N ALA A 82 -3.92 7.60 -8.80
CA ALA A 82 -3.92 8.76 -7.92
C ALA A 82 -5.25 8.92 -7.15
N MET A 83 -6.38 8.50 -7.71
CA MET A 83 -7.70 8.78 -7.15
C MET A 83 -7.92 8.17 -5.75
N LEU A 84 -7.78 6.84 -5.57
CA LEU A 84 -7.94 6.26 -4.23
C LEU A 84 -6.77 6.58 -3.30
N ARG A 85 -5.57 6.79 -3.84
CA ARG A 85 -4.43 7.23 -3.03
C ARG A 85 -4.76 8.56 -2.35
N ASP A 86 -5.21 9.54 -3.12
CA ASP A 86 -5.50 10.88 -2.62
C ASP A 86 -6.75 10.86 -1.70
N PHE A 87 -7.77 10.05 -2.03
CA PHE A 87 -8.89 9.79 -1.13
C PHE A 87 -8.45 9.19 0.21
N ALA A 88 -7.56 8.20 0.19
CA ALA A 88 -7.06 7.55 1.40
C ALA A 88 -6.27 8.52 2.28
N ILE A 89 -5.43 9.38 1.68
CA ILE A 89 -4.71 10.43 2.42
C ILE A 89 -5.69 11.33 3.18
N VAL A 90 -6.72 11.81 2.48
CA VAL A 90 -7.72 12.69 3.06
C VAL A 90 -8.53 11.96 4.14
N ALA A 91 -8.96 10.73 3.89
CA ALA A 91 -9.71 9.92 4.84
C ALA A 91 -8.90 9.66 6.13
N THR A 92 -7.62 9.29 6.01
CA THR A 92 -6.74 9.10 7.17
C THR A 92 -6.55 10.40 7.95
N ALA A 93 -6.43 11.54 7.28
CA ALA A 93 -6.32 12.83 7.95
C ALA A 93 -7.56 13.17 8.78
N PHE A 94 -8.77 12.81 8.30
CA PHE A 94 -10.02 13.00 9.04
C PHE A 94 -10.22 12.02 10.19
N GLU A 95 -9.60 10.84 10.15
CA GLU A 95 -9.68 9.82 11.21
C GLU A 95 -8.82 10.18 12.44
N VAL A 96 -7.83 11.07 12.29
CA VAL A 96 -6.91 11.44 13.38
C VAL A 96 -7.67 12.08 14.55
N GLN A 97 -7.65 11.39 15.69
CA GLN A 97 -8.20 11.90 16.95
C GLN A 97 -7.20 12.87 17.59
N ALA A 98 -7.48 14.18 17.45
CA ALA A 98 -6.60 15.24 17.96
C ALA A 98 -6.32 15.13 19.48
N THR A 99 -7.27 14.60 20.26
CA THR A 99 -7.13 14.35 21.70
C THR A 99 -6.04 13.31 21.99
N GLU A 100 -6.03 12.19 21.27
CA GLU A 100 -5.05 11.11 21.43
C GLU A 100 -3.68 11.55 20.89
N ALA A 101 -3.63 12.24 19.76
CA ALA A 101 -2.38 12.83 19.25
C ALA A 101 -1.73 13.78 20.27
N ARG A 102 -2.53 14.62 20.94
CA ARG A 102 -2.05 15.50 22.02
C ARG A 102 -1.57 14.71 23.24
N ARG A 103 -2.20 13.58 23.55
CA ARG A 103 -1.84 12.69 24.67
C ARG A 103 -0.56 11.90 24.42
N ALA A 104 -0.28 11.53 23.17
CA ALA A 104 1.01 10.99 22.77
C ALA A 104 2.14 12.00 23.04
N GLY A 105 1.87 13.29 22.82
CA GLY A 105 2.74 14.40 23.16
C GLY A 105 4.10 14.31 22.48
N MET A 106 5.15 14.75 23.17
CA MET A 106 6.51 14.77 22.63
C MET A 106 7.04 13.37 22.26
N ILE A 107 6.61 12.32 22.98
CA ILE A 107 7.03 10.95 22.68
C ILE A 107 6.46 10.51 21.33
N GLY A 108 5.19 10.82 21.05
CA GLY A 108 4.57 10.54 19.74
C GLY A 108 5.25 11.31 18.60
N ALA A 109 5.60 12.57 18.83
CA ALA A 109 6.31 13.38 17.83
C ALA A 109 7.72 12.83 17.51
N VAL A 110 8.47 12.44 18.54
CA VAL A 110 9.79 11.82 18.36
C VAL A 110 9.67 10.46 17.68
N ALA A 111 8.67 9.64 18.07
CA ALA A 111 8.41 8.37 17.42
C ALA A 111 8.12 8.54 15.92
N LEU A 112 7.22 9.46 15.57
CA LEU A 112 6.90 9.79 14.17
C LEU A 112 8.12 10.27 13.39
N LEU A 113 8.96 11.11 13.99
CA LEU A 113 10.19 11.58 13.36
C LEU A 113 11.16 10.41 13.13
N LEU A 114 11.31 9.53 14.10
CA LEU A 114 12.17 8.35 13.96
C LEU A 114 11.63 7.35 12.94
N GLY A 115 10.33 7.05 12.94
CA GLY A 115 9.71 6.14 11.97
C GLY A 115 9.55 6.73 10.57
N THR A 116 9.83 8.02 10.38
CA THR A 116 9.96 8.62 9.05
C THR A 116 11.42 8.68 8.60
N VAL A 117 12.31 9.20 9.45
CA VAL A 117 13.73 9.38 9.11
C VAL A 117 14.47 8.05 8.99
N LEU A 118 14.29 7.11 9.92
CA LEU A 118 15.01 5.84 9.88
C LEU A 118 14.64 4.99 8.65
N PRO A 119 13.35 4.75 8.33
CA PRO A 119 12.99 4.00 7.13
C PRO A 119 13.42 4.71 5.85
N PHE A 120 13.38 6.04 5.82
CA PHE A 120 13.88 6.81 4.67
C PHE A 120 15.38 6.56 4.45
N ILE A 121 16.20 6.67 5.50
CA ILE A 121 17.65 6.43 5.41
C ILE A 121 17.92 4.99 4.96
N VAL A 122 17.23 4.01 5.54
CA VAL A 122 17.39 2.60 5.16
C VAL A 122 17.00 2.38 3.70
N GLY A 123 15.84 2.91 3.27
CA GLY A 123 15.38 2.79 1.89
C GLY A 123 16.33 3.45 0.89
N ALA A 124 16.83 4.65 1.19
CA ALA A 124 17.80 5.34 0.36
C ALA A 124 19.16 4.61 0.33
N ALA A 125 19.62 4.07 1.46
CA ALA A 125 20.86 3.29 1.53
C ALA A 125 20.76 1.99 0.71
N VAL A 126 19.60 1.32 0.76
CA VAL A 126 19.32 0.14 -0.08
C VAL A 126 19.30 0.57 -1.55
N ALA A 127 18.59 1.63 -1.92
CA ALA A 127 18.59 2.13 -3.30
C ALA A 127 20.03 2.40 -3.82
N TYR A 128 20.86 3.03 -2.98
CA TYR A 128 22.27 3.27 -3.30
C TYR A 128 23.08 1.99 -3.50
N ALA A 129 22.88 0.98 -2.63
CA ALA A 129 23.52 -0.33 -2.76
C ALA A 129 23.12 -1.07 -4.05
N PHE A 130 21.88 -0.88 -4.51
CA PHE A 130 21.36 -1.41 -5.77
C PHE A 130 21.72 -0.57 -7.01
N GLY A 131 22.52 0.50 -6.85
CA GLY A 131 23.09 1.26 -7.96
C GLY A 131 22.37 2.57 -8.31
N TYR A 132 21.30 2.95 -7.61
CA TYR A 132 20.67 4.27 -7.77
C TYR A 132 21.56 5.34 -7.13
N ARG A 133 22.07 6.27 -7.92
CA ARG A 133 22.99 7.33 -7.47
C ARG A 133 22.41 8.73 -7.58
N ASP A 134 21.33 8.88 -8.33
CA ASP A 134 20.64 10.15 -8.49
C ASP A 134 19.75 10.46 -7.28
N ALA A 135 19.71 11.74 -6.92
CA ALA A 135 18.95 12.20 -5.77
C ALA A 135 17.46 11.84 -5.91
N VAL A 136 16.88 12.01 -7.10
CA VAL A 136 15.45 11.78 -7.38
C VAL A 136 15.03 10.35 -7.10
N SER A 137 15.79 9.36 -7.59
CA SER A 137 15.47 7.95 -7.37
C SER A 137 15.69 7.53 -5.93
N MET A 138 16.76 8.02 -5.30
CA MET A 138 17.03 7.74 -3.89
C MET A 138 15.95 8.32 -2.97
N THR A 139 15.52 9.58 -3.16
CA THR A 139 14.42 10.16 -2.38
C THR A 139 13.10 9.46 -2.65
N THR A 140 12.82 9.07 -3.89
CA THR A 140 11.56 8.40 -4.24
C THR A 140 11.46 7.02 -3.59
N ILE A 141 12.51 6.19 -3.69
CA ILE A 141 12.53 4.86 -3.06
C ILE A 141 12.58 4.99 -1.53
N GLY A 142 13.38 5.91 -0.99
CA GLY A 142 13.42 6.20 0.45
C GLY A 142 12.05 6.64 0.99
N ALA A 143 11.35 7.52 0.26
CA ALA A 143 9.98 7.93 0.59
C ALA A 143 9.00 6.74 0.55
N GLY A 144 9.18 5.81 -0.39
CA GLY A 144 8.43 4.56 -0.45
C GLY A 144 8.64 3.68 0.78
N ALA A 145 9.85 3.63 1.32
CA ALA A 145 10.15 2.91 2.57
C ALA A 145 9.47 3.55 3.80
N VAL A 146 9.18 4.85 3.77
CA VAL A 146 8.35 5.51 4.80
C VAL A 146 6.91 5.02 4.69
N THR A 147 6.27 5.19 3.52
CA THR A 147 4.98 4.58 3.22
C THR A 147 4.81 4.34 1.72
N TYR A 148 3.99 3.35 1.36
CA TYR A 148 3.64 3.08 -0.04
C TYR A 148 2.86 4.21 -0.73
N ILE A 149 2.38 5.21 0.03
CA ILE A 149 1.68 6.40 -0.47
C ILE A 149 2.67 7.54 -0.79
N VAL A 150 3.62 7.80 0.12
CA VAL A 150 4.51 8.96 0.04
C VAL A 150 5.55 8.78 -1.07
N GLY A 151 5.99 7.55 -1.35
CA GLY A 151 6.88 7.21 -2.46
C GLY A 151 6.42 7.76 -3.81
N PRO A 152 5.27 7.33 -4.36
CA PRO A 152 4.80 7.79 -5.67
C PRO A 152 4.40 9.28 -5.69
N VAL A 153 3.97 9.87 -4.57
CA VAL A 153 3.71 11.32 -4.49
C VAL A 153 5.01 12.11 -4.60
N THR A 154 6.06 11.67 -3.91
CA THR A 154 7.39 12.28 -3.96
C THR A 154 8.00 12.12 -5.35
N GLY A 155 7.92 10.92 -5.92
CA GLY A 155 8.42 10.65 -7.27
C GLY A 155 7.71 11.48 -8.33
N ALA A 156 6.39 11.61 -8.27
CA ALA A 156 5.64 12.45 -9.19
C ALA A 156 6.02 13.93 -9.06
N ALA A 157 6.23 14.43 -7.84
CA ALA A 157 6.65 15.81 -7.60
C ALA A 157 8.07 16.11 -8.08
N LEU A 158 8.97 15.12 -8.00
CA LEU A 158 10.37 15.24 -8.41
C LEU A 158 10.63 14.85 -9.88
N GLY A 159 9.64 14.32 -10.59
CA GLY A 159 9.79 13.86 -11.98
C GLY A 159 10.54 12.51 -12.10
N ALA A 160 10.39 11.62 -11.12
CA ALA A 160 10.94 10.27 -11.18
C ALA A 160 10.31 9.44 -12.31
N SER A 161 11.04 8.44 -12.82
CA SER A 161 10.50 7.50 -13.81
C SER A 161 9.38 6.63 -13.21
N SER A 162 8.50 6.12 -14.07
CA SER A 162 7.43 5.19 -13.68
C SER A 162 7.95 3.98 -12.91
N ASP A 163 9.12 3.48 -13.31
CA ASP A 163 9.69 2.26 -12.75
C ASP A 163 10.21 2.50 -11.33
N VAL A 164 10.82 3.66 -11.09
CA VAL A 164 11.25 4.10 -9.76
C VAL A 164 10.04 4.34 -8.85
N MET A 165 8.97 4.94 -9.37
CA MET A 165 7.72 5.08 -8.62
C MET A 165 7.11 3.73 -8.26
N ALA A 166 7.10 2.77 -9.20
CA ALA A 166 6.62 1.41 -8.95
C ALA A 166 7.48 0.69 -7.88
N LEU A 167 8.80 0.83 -7.93
CA LEU A 167 9.71 0.31 -6.91
C LEU A 167 9.47 0.93 -5.54
N SER A 168 9.16 2.23 -5.48
CA SER A 168 8.84 2.89 -4.22
C SER A 168 7.56 2.34 -3.57
N ILE A 169 6.53 2.06 -4.38
CA ILE A 169 5.29 1.43 -3.94
C ILE A 169 5.60 0.03 -3.40
N ALA A 170 6.35 -0.78 -4.16
CA ALA A 170 6.75 -2.12 -3.76
C ALA A 170 7.53 -2.13 -2.44
N THR A 171 8.45 -1.18 -2.25
CA THR A 171 9.24 -1.04 -1.02
C THR A 171 8.34 -0.82 0.20
N GLY A 172 7.38 0.10 0.09
CA GLY A 172 6.43 0.38 1.17
C GLY A 172 5.48 -0.79 1.43
N LEU A 173 5.02 -1.49 0.38
CA LEU A 173 4.16 -2.66 0.54
C LEU A 173 4.87 -3.80 1.27
N ILE A 174 6.13 -4.09 0.92
CA ILE A 174 6.90 -5.14 1.59
C ILE A 174 7.01 -4.83 3.09
N LYS A 175 7.36 -3.59 3.45
CA LYS A 175 7.39 -3.16 4.86
C LYS A 175 6.04 -3.39 5.54
N ALA A 176 4.95 -2.95 4.91
CA ALA A 176 3.60 -3.08 5.47
C ALA A 176 3.21 -4.54 5.70
N ILE A 177 3.49 -5.44 4.75
CA ILE A 177 3.22 -6.87 4.90
C ILE A 177 4.03 -7.45 6.06
N LEU A 178 5.32 -7.13 6.15
CA LEU A 178 6.17 -7.59 7.26
C LEU A 178 5.58 -7.13 8.61
N VAL A 179 5.24 -5.85 8.74
CA VAL A 179 4.63 -5.33 9.98
C VAL A 179 3.31 -6.04 10.27
N MET A 180 2.42 -6.23 9.29
CA MET A 180 1.13 -6.92 9.50
C MET A 180 1.30 -8.38 9.93
N VAL A 181 2.31 -9.08 9.43
CA VAL A 181 2.59 -10.49 9.77
C VAL A 181 3.29 -10.63 11.12
N PHE A 182 4.25 -9.75 11.43
CA PHE A 182 5.08 -9.85 12.63
C PHE A 182 4.48 -9.16 13.85
N THR A 183 3.62 -8.15 13.68
CA THR A 183 3.02 -7.41 14.81
C THR A 183 2.21 -8.32 15.73
N PRO A 184 1.31 -9.21 15.26
CA PRO A 184 0.55 -10.09 16.14
C PRO A 184 1.43 -10.99 17.01
N VAL A 185 2.55 -11.46 16.46
CA VAL A 185 3.51 -12.33 17.16
C VAL A 185 4.31 -11.53 18.18
N SER A 186 4.66 -10.29 17.85
CA SER A 186 5.52 -9.41 18.66
C SER A 186 4.72 -8.56 19.65
N ALA A 187 3.39 -8.52 19.57
CA ALA A 187 2.54 -7.60 20.31
C ALA A 187 2.74 -7.66 21.84
N ARG A 188 2.95 -8.86 22.40
CA ARG A 188 3.26 -9.04 23.82
C ARG A 188 4.66 -8.52 24.19
N LEU A 189 5.64 -8.74 23.33
CA LEU A 189 7.01 -8.29 23.53
C LEU A 189 7.13 -6.76 23.40
N LEU A 190 6.31 -6.16 22.54
CA LEU A 190 6.26 -4.72 22.29
C LEU A 190 5.33 -3.96 23.26
N ALA A 191 4.70 -4.65 24.22
CA ALA A 191 3.76 -4.07 25.19
C ALA A 191 2.66 -3.21 24.53
N LEU A 192 2.08 -3.74 23.44
CA LEU A 192 0.95 -3.10 22.75
C LEU A 192 -0.37 -3.37 23.50
N ASP A 193 -0.47 -2.84 24.71
CA ASP A 193 -1.61 -3.06 25.63
C ASP A 193 -2.49 -1.82 25.82
N ASN A 194 -2.12 -0.66 25.26
CA ASN A 194 -2.87 0.58 25.40
C ASN A 194 -2.79 1.47 24.15
N PRO A 195 -3.74 2.42 23.97
CA PRO A 195 -3.77 3.30 22.79
C PRO A 195 -2.50 4.13 22.60
N ARG A 196 -1.82 4.51 23.69
CA ARG A 196 -0.61 5.32 23.63
C ARG A 196 0.58 4.52 23.11
N SER A 197 0.78 3.29 23.59
CA SER A 197 1.84 2.42 23.06
C SER A 197 1.58 2.03 21.61
N ALA A 198 0.32 1.80 21.24
CA ALA A 198 -0.07 1.57 19.85
C ALA A 198 0.23 2.77 18.94
N MET A 199 -0.05 4.01 19.38
CA MET A 199 0.30 5.21 18.61
C MET A 199 1.80 5.42 18.47
N VAL A 200 2.58 5.17 19.51
CA VAL A 200 4.05 5.27 19.46
C VAL A 200 4.62 4.19 18.53
N PHE A 201 4.12 2.96 18.61
CA PHE A 201 4.50 1.88 17.71
C PHE A 201 4.11 2.16 16.26
N GLY A 202 2.91 2.67 16.02
CA GLY A 202 2.47 3.05 14.68
C GLY A 202 3.25 4.23 14.09
N GLY A 203 3.85 5.07 14.94
CA GLY A 203 4.74 6.13 14.52
C GLY A 203 6.15 5.67 14.15
N LEU A 204 6.56 4.44 14.54
CA LEU A 204 7.89 3.85 14.30
C LEU A 204 7.87 2.90 13.09
#